data_AF-A0A0G4FT57-F1
#
_entry.id   AF-A0A0G4FT57-F1
#
_cell.length_a   1.000
_cell.length_b   1.000
_cell.length_c   1.000
_cell.angle_alpha   90.00
_cell.angle_beta   90.00
_cell.angle_gamma   90.00
#
_symmetry.space_group_name_H-M   'P 1'
#
loop_
_entity.id
_entity.type
_entity.pdbx_description
1 polymer ?
#
loop_
_entity_poly.entity_id
_entity_poly.type
_entity_poly.pdbx_seq_one_letter_code
_entity_poly.pdbx_strand_id
1 'polypeptide(L)'
;MGATGGLRRLEETQQQNIIRSTQKALASLSAVVESVFGNPKTITMEAKVVPVENEALLGFLSGEWVFQNIAQETGTPLVLDLGGESLEMTGKDPISGQSTTLGEDSEGYGSKARRRAYNEVKGLNDPCSTLAPEAPADEGRFKACVELMQKNGLIPKTAFEKHFGPNGAAPYSRVQAIATFEWAPKRAVELVTGVEGERDKVWCPSELVDVATKACSKYHELYTKNPQTCIELAYEYLIMTDVLHMAPDERKTYFSGTVAGRKLGWPLGLALKAFGLSSPPSGGQQPETSPEGSGSFLQTKRLRRRTSVKSK
;
A
#
# COMPACT_ATOMS: atom_id res chain seq x y z
N MET A 1 -14.75 8.37 10.96
CA MET A 1 -13.60 7.46 11.15
C MET A 1 -13.95 6.08 10.62
N GLY A 2 -12.97 5.32 10.12
CA GLY A 2 -13.19 3.97 9.59
C GLY A 2 -12.46 2.91 10.43
N ALA A 3 -13.07 1.74 10.59
CA ALA A 3 -12.43 0.54 11.13
C ALA A 3 -12.46 -0.59 10.08
N THR A 4 -11.40 -1.38 10.00
CA THR A 4 -11.13 -2.29 8.89
C THR A 4 -11.13 -3.76 9.32
N GLY A 5 -10.37 -4.63 8.64
CA GLY A 5 -10.47 -6.10 8.76
C GLY A 5 -10.38 -6.67 10.17
N GLY A 6 -9.66 -6.01 11.09
CA GLY A 6 -9.64 -6.42 12.50
C GLY A 6 -11.01 -6.38 13.18
N LEU A 7 -11.82 -5.36 12.88
CA LEU A 7 -13.17 -5.24 13.44
C LEU A 7 -14.17 -6.15 12.70
N ARG A 8 -14.02 -6.31 11.37
CA ARG A 8 -14.89 -7.14 10.53
C ARG A 8 -14.95 -8.61 10.97
N ARG A 9 -13.91 -9.09 11.66
CA ARG A 9 -13.80 -10.46 12.18
C ARG A 9 -14.59 -10.74 13.44
N LEU A 10 -15.05 -9.72 14.15
CA LEU A 10 -15.79 -9.90 15.40
C LEU A 10 -17.27 -10.20 15.11
N GLU A 11 -17.99 -10.73 16.08
CA GLU A 11 -19.45 -10.86 15.95
C GLU A 11 -20.10 -9.48 15.82
N GLU A 12 -21.20 -9.38 15.07
CA GLU A 12 -21.87 -8.09 14.80
C GLU A 12 -22.16 -7.31 16.08
N THR A 13 -22.65 -7.97 17.13
CA THR A 13 -22.90 -7.34 18.44
C THR A 13 -21.64 -6.71 19.03
N GLN A 14 -20.48 -7.38 18.92
CA GLN A 14 -19.20 -6.87 19.39
C GLN A 14 -18.74 -5.68 18.53
N GLN A 15 -18.91 -5.77 17.21
CA GLN A 15 -18.61 -4.67 16.29
C GLN A 15 -19.41 -3.41 16.65
N GLN A 16 -20.73 -3.55 16.83
CA GLN A 16 -21.62 -2.44 17.18
C GLN A 16 -21.29 -1.83 18.55
N ASN A 17 -20.92 -2.66 19.53
CA ASN A 17 -20.51 -2.18 20.85
C ASN A 17 -19.22 -1.35 20.80
N ILE A 18 -18.23 -1.78 20.02
CA ILE A 18 -16.97 -1.04 19.83
C ILE A 18 -17.23 0.26 19.07
N ILE A 19 -18.02 0.21 17.99
CA ILE A 19 -18.40 1.39 17.21
C ILE A 19 -19.10 2.42 18.09
N ARG A 20 -20.13 2.01 18.85
CA ARG A 20 -20.88 2.88 19.75
C ARG A 20 -19.98 3.50 20.82
N SER A 21 -19.07 2.72 21.40
CA SER A 21 -18.12 3.21 22.41
C SER A 21 -17.16 4.23 21.83
N THR A 22 -16.68 3.98 20.61
CA THR A 22 -15.81 4.91 19.87
C THR A 22 -16.56 6.20 19.53
N GLN A 23 -17.80 6.11 19.05
CA GLN A 23 -18.65 7.29 18.78
C GLN A 23 -18.86 8.14 20.03
N LYS A 24 -19.11 7.53 21.19
CA LYS A 24 -19.22 8.25 22.47
C LYS A 24 -17.93 8.99 22.82
N ALA A 25 -16.77 8.34 22.64
CA ALA A 25 -15.46 8.95 22.87
C ALA A 25 -15.12 10.06 21.86
N LEU A 26 -15.63 9.98 20.63
CA LEU A 26 -15.46 11.04 19.63
C LEU A 26 -16.38 12.22 19.88
N ALA A 27 -17.61 11.99 20.34
CA ALA A 27 -18.54 13.07 20.66
C ALA A 27 -18.00 13.96 21.78
N SER A 28 -17.28 13.39 22.76
CA SER A 28 -16.59 14.20 23.77
C SER A 28 -15.41 15.00 23.18
N LEU A 29 -14.80 14.51 22.10
CA LEU A 29 -13.76 15.24 21.35
C LEU A 29 -14.33 16.26 20.37
N SER A 30 -15.54 16.09 19.84
CA SER A 30 -16.13 17.04 18.89
C SER A 30 -16.32 18.40 19.54
N ALA A 31 -16.68 18.45 20.82
CA ALA A 31 -16.71 19.69 21.61
C ALA A 31 -15.32 20.36 21.69
N VAL A 32 -14.25 19.57 21.76
CA VAL A 32 -12.86 20.08 21.72
C VAL A 32 -12.51 20.56 20.31
N VAL A 33 -12.86 19.81 19.26
CA VAL A 33 -12.62 20.20 17.87
C VAL A 33 -13.39 21.48 17.50
N GLU A 34 -14.66 21.60 17.91
CA GLU A 34 -15.48 22.80 17.72
C GLU A 34 -14.88 24.01 18.45
N SER A 35 -14.34 23.81 19.66
CA SER A 35 -13.70 24.90 20.41
C SER A 35 -12.33 25.31 19.87
N VAL A 36 -11.62 24.43 19.16
CA VAL A 36 -10.31 24.72 18.55
C VAL A 36 -10.43 25.24 17.10
N PHE A 37 -11.34 24.67 16.31
CA PHE A 37 -11.43 24.93 14.86
C PHE A 37 -12.71 25.67 14.45
N GLY A 38 -13.58 26.04 15.41
CA GLY A 38 -14.92 26.58 15.14
C GLY A 38 -15.91 25.48 14.74
N ASN A 39 -17.20 25.82 14.65
CA ASN A 39 -18.30 24.89 14.34
C ASN A 39 -18.14 24.31 12.91
N PRO A 40 -17.57 23.12 12.72
CA PRO A 40 -17.32 22.59 11.41
C PRO A 40 -18.63 21.97 10.93
N LYS A 41 -19.41 22.72 10.15
CA LYS A 41 -20.76 22.34 9.66
C LYS A 41 -20.87 20.99 8.93
N THR A 42 -19.79 20.21 8.81
CA THR A 42 -19.70 19.01 7.96
C THR A 42 -18.85 17.87 8.54
N ILE A 43 -18.34 17.91 9.77
CA ILE A 43 -17.58 16.76 10.32
C ILE A 43 -18.55 15.83 11.07
N THR A 44 -19.19 14.91 10.34
CA THR A 44 -19.82 13.74 10.96
C THR A 44 -18.74 12.79 11.46
N MET A 45 -18.49 12.81 12.77
CA MET A 45 -17.55 11.90 13.45
C MET A 45 -18.20 10.53 13.69
N GLU A 46 -18.75 9.92 12.64
CA GLU A 46 -19.29 8.58 12.73
C GLU A 46 -18.15 7.56 12.62
N ALA A 47 -18.06 6.65 13.58
CA ALA A 47 -17.30 5.43 13.43
C ALA A 47 -18.14 4.42 12.63
N LYS A 48 -17.56 3.81 11.60
CA LYS A 48 -18.20 2.78 10.79
C LYS A 48 -17.18 1.70 10.42
N VAL A 49 -17.69 0.50 10.20
CA VAL A 49 -16.92 -0.55 9.52
C VAL A 49 -16.79 -0.12 8.06
N VAL A 50 -15.57 -0.08 7.55
CA VAL A 50 -15.30 0.19 6.14
C VAL A 50 -15.37 -1.15 5.40
N PRO A 51 -16.25 -1.31 4.40
CA PRO A 51 -16.21 -2.48 3.53
C PRO A 51 -14.86 -2.58 2.84
N VAL A 52 -14.37 -3.79 2.62
CA VAL A 52 -13.06 -4.07 2.01
C VAL A 52 -12.89 -3.37 0.65
N GLU A 53 -13.93 -3.43 -0.18
CA GLU A 53 -13.98 -2.73 -1.46
C GLU A 53 -13.79 -1.22 -1.34
N ASN A 54 -14.37 -0.62 -0.28
CA ASN A 54 -14.19 0.80 -0.02
C ASN A 54 -12.78 1.10 0.49
N GLU A 55 -12.18 0.22 1.29
CA GLU A 55 -10.79 0.36 1.74
C GLU A 55 -9.83 0.37 0.54
N ALA A 56 -9.98 -0.61 -0.35
CA ALA A 56 -9.23 -0.73 -1.60
C ALA A 56 -9.40 0.50 -2.51
N LEU A 57 -10.65 0.90 -2.78
CA LEU A 57 -10.97 2.05 -3.63
C LEU A 57 -10.43 3.37 -3.05
N LEU A 58 -10.55 3.58 -1.74
CA LEU A 58 -10.04 4.79 -1.09
C LEU A 58 -8.50 4.80 -1.11
N GLY A 59 -7.85 3.66 -0.91
CA GLY A 59 -6.41 3.52 -1.10
C GLY A 59 -5.98 3.93 -2.51
N PHE A 60 -6.69 3.43 -3.52
CA PHE A 60 -6.47 3.78 -4.91
C PHE A 60 -6.66 5.26 -5.21
N LEU A 61 -7.77 5.87 -4.76
CA LEU A 61 -8.01 7.31 -4.94
C LEU A 61 -6.89 8.16 -4.33
N SER A 62 -6.37 7.73 -3.16
CA SER A 62 -5.21 8.39 -2.56
C SER A 62 -3.97 8.29 -3.44
N GLY A 63 -3.72 7.12 -4.02
CA GLY A 63 -2.64 6.90 -4.97
C GLY A 63 -2.81 7.78 -6.20
N GLU A 64 -3.90 7.59 -6.95
CA GLU A 64 -4.18 8.31 -8.19
C GLU A 64 -4.04 9.83 -8.01
N TRP A 65 -4.65 10.38 -6.95
CA TRP A 65 -4.57 11.82 -6.69
C TRP A 65 -3.13 12.28 -6.41
N VAL A 66 -2.37 11.55 -5.59
CA VAL A 66 -0.98 11.91 -5.28
C VAL A 66 -0.09 11.77 -6.53
N PHE A 67 -0.25 10.69 -7.32
CA PHE A 67 0.52 10.48 -8.55
C PHE A 67 0.26 11.57 -9.58
N GLN A 68 -1.01 11.91 -9.84
CA GLN A 68 -1.36 12.90 -10.85
C GLN A 68 -1.07 14.34 -10.40
N ASN A 69 -1.41 14.69 -9.15
CA ASN A 69 -1.41 16.09 -8.71
C ASN A 69 -0.14 16.51 -7.97
N ILE A 70 0.60 15.56 -7.39
CA ILE A 70 1.81 15.87 -6.61
C ILE A 70 3.05 15.37 -7.33
N ALA A 71 3.09 14.07 -7.68
CA ALA A 71 4.25 13.48 -8.35
C ALA A 71 4.32 13.84 -9.84
N GLN A 72 3.20 14.28 -10.43
CA GLN A 72 3.05 14.58 -11.87
C GLN A 72 3.49 13.42 -12.77
N GLU A 73 3.25 12.19 -12.31
CA GLU A 73 3.62 10.98 -13.03
C GLU A 73 2.54 10.60 -14.05
N THR A 74 2.96 10.08 -15.20
CA THR A 74 2.06 9.55 -16.23
C THR A 74 1.71 8.09 -15.97
N GLY A 75 0.42 7.76 -16.05
CA GLY A 75 -0.09 6.40 -15.85
C GLY A 75 -0.55 6.14 -14.42
N THR A 76 -1.61 5.35 -14.28
CA THR A 76 -2.17 5.00 -12.96
C THR A 76 -1.55 3.67 -12.50
N PRO A 77 -0.90 3.63 -11.33
CA PRO A 77 -0.29 2.40 -10.85
C PRO A 77 -1.35 1.39 -10.38
N LEU A 78 -0.97 0.12 -10.36
CA LEU A 78 -1.65 -0.88 -9.55
C LEU A 78 -1.26 -0.65 -8.09
N VAL A 79 -2.23 -0.42 -7.21
CA VAL A 79 -2.00 -0.25 -5.77
C VAL A 79 -2.29 -1.56 -5.05
N LEU A 80 -1.35 -2.00 -4.21
CA LEU A 80 -1.47 -3.16 -3.34
C LEU A 80 -1.40 -2.70 -1.89
N ASP A 81 -2.41 -3.02 -1.08
CA ASP A 81 -2.42 -2.76 0.36
C ASP A 81 -2.46 -4.08 1.11
N LEU A 82 -1.35 -4.46 1.75
CA LEU A 82 -1.30 -5.67 2.57
C LEU A 82 -1.58 -5.32 4.03
N GLY A 83 -2.86 -5.30 4.35
CA GLY A 83 -3.37 -5.16 5.70
C GLY A 83 -3.07 -6.37 6.59
N GLY A 84 -3.55 -6.30 7.83
CA GLY A 84 -3.39 -7.42 8.77
C GLY A 84 -4.30 -8.60 8.44
N GLU A 85 -5.50 -8.35 7.94
CA GLU A 85 -6.54 -9.37 7.75
C GLU A 85 -6.94 -9.56 6.29
N SER A 86 -6.77 -8.54 5.45
CA SER A 86 -7.08 -8.53 4.02
C SER A 86 -5.87 -8.09 3.16
N LEU A 87 -5.92 -8.41 1.86
CA LEU A 87 -5.00 -7.93 0.83
C LEU A 87 -5.80 -7.21 -0.27
N GLU A 88 -5.85 -5.89 -0.23
CA GLU A 88 -6.54 -5.11 -1.23
C GLU A 88 -5.66 -4.87 -2.46
N MET A 89 -6.27 -4.95 -3.65
CA MET A 89 -5.60 -4.65 -4.91
C MET A 89 -6.53 -3.79 -5.76
N THR A 90 -6.06 -2.66 -6.24
CA THR A 90 -6.86 -1.78 -7.10
C THR A 90 -6.00 -1.15 -8.16
N GLY A 91 -6.46 -1.23 -9.41
CA GLY A 91 -5.78 -0.66 -10.56
C GLY A 91 -6.79 -0.21 -11.61
N LYS A 92 -6.32 0.63 -12.53
CA LYS A 92 -7.05 0.98 -13.75
C LYS A 92 -6.33 0.31 -14.91
N ASP A 93 -7.03 -0.57 -15.62
CA ASP A 93 -6.51 -1.21 -16.81
C ASP A 93 -6.12 -0.12 -17.83
N PRO A 94 -4.86 -0.06 -18.28
CA PRO A 94 -4.39 0.99 -19.17
C PRO A 94 -4.90 0.86 -20.61
N ILE A 95 -5.40 -0.31 -21.00
CA ILE A 95 -5.98 -0.57 -22.32
C ILE A 95 -7.47 -0.22 -22.31
N SER A 96 -8.23 -0.77 -21.37
CA SER A 96 -9.69 -0.56 -21.33
C SER A 96 -10.10 0.70 -20.58
N GLY A 97 -9.21 1.25 -19.74
CA GLY A 97 -9.52 2.33 -18.83
C GLY A 97 -10.46 1.94 -17.68
N GLN A 98 -10.82 0.66 -17.54
CA GLN A 98 -11.72 0.18 -16.51
C GLN A 98 -10.97 0.03 -15.18
N SER A 99 -11.57 0.52 -14.09
CA SER A 99 -11.05 0.28 -12.75
C SER A 99 -11.48 -1.09 -12.24
N THR A 100 -10.52 -1.85 -11.71
CA THR A 100 -10.70 -3.19 -11.15
C THR A 100 -10.22 -3.20 -9.71
N THR A 101 -10.99 -3.86 -8.83
CA THR A 101 -10.67 -3.97 -7.41
C THR A 101 -10.82 -5.41 -6.94
N LEU A 102 -9.79 -5.96 -6.30
CA LEU A 102 -9.92 -7.15 -5.46
C LEU A 102 -10.53 -6.73 -4.12
N GLY A 103 -11.86 -6.84 -4.07
CA GLY A 103 -12.70 -6.43 -2.95
C GLY A 103 -12.86 -7.49 -1.88
N GLU A 104 -14.10 -7.93 -1.64
CA GLU A 104 -14.45 -8.92 -0.61
C GLU A 104 -13.67 -10.24 -0.71
N ASP A 105 -13.30 -10.66 -1.92
CA ASP A 105 -12.48 -11.85 -2.18
C ASP A 105 -11.04 -11.75 -1.59
N SER A 106 -10.65 -10.60 -1.05
CA SER A 106 -9.36 -10.39 -0.38
C SER A 106 -9.35 -10.68 1.12
N GLU A 107 -10.51 -10.94 1.74
CA GLU A 107 -10.56 -11.23 3.16
C GLU A 107 -9.82 -12.52 3.51
N GLY A 108 -9.10 -12.48 4.62
CA GLY A 108 -8.24 -13.56 5.05
C GLY A 108 -6.88 -13.60 4.34
N TYR A 109 -6.61 -12.79 3.32
CA TYR A 109 -5.30 -12.72 2.64
C TYR A 109 -4.33 -11.70 3.24
N GLY A 110 -4.70 -11.02 4.32
CA GLY A 110 -3.79 -10.12 5.03
C GLY A 110 -2.64 -10.83 5.72
N SER A 111 -1.60 -10.08 6.08
CA SER A 111 -0.35 -10.65 6.62
C SER A 111 -0.56 -11.46 7.90
N LYS A 112 -1.39 -11.00 8.84
CA LYS A 112 -1.71 -11.75 10.06
C LYS A 112 -2.56 -12.99 9.76
N ALA A 113 -3.51 -12.87 8.83
CA ALA A 113 -4.35 -13.99 8.44
C ALA A 113 -3.56 -15.10 7.75
N ARG A 114 -2.66 -14.75 6.82
CA ARG A 114 -1.76 -15.70 6.17
C ARG A 114 -0.77 -16.35 7.13
N ARG A 115 -0.27 -15.61 8.11
CA ARG A 115 0.55 -16.21 9.19
C ARG A 115 -0.23 -17.23 10.01
N ARG A 116 -1.51 -16.99 10.30
CA ARG A 116 -2.34 -17.98 11.01
C ARG A 116 -2.56 -19.23 10.16
N ALA A 117 -2.96 -19.06 8.90
CA ALA A 117 -3.12 -20.17 7.96
C ALA A 117 -1.80 -20.96 7.78
N TYR A 118 -0.66 -20.28 7.73
CA TYR A 118 0.65 -20.92 7.71
C TYR A 118 0.89 -21.77 8.96
N ASN A 119 0.59 -21.24 10.14
CA ASN A 119 0.76 -21.98 11.41
C ASN A 119 -0.13 -23.22 11.52
N GLU A 120 -1.22 -23.31 10.76
CA GLU A 120 -2.09 -24.50 10.70
C GLU A 120 -1.51 -25.60 9.79
N VAL A 121 -0.69 -25.24 8.81
CA VAL A 121 -0.13 -26.18 7.82
C VAL A 121 1.35 -26.47 8.03
N LYS A 122 2.04 -25.71 8.89
CA LYS A 122 3.44 -25.97 9.20
C LYS A 122 3.60 -27.32 9.91
N GLY A 123 4.51 -28.14 9.41
CA GLY A 123 4.91 -29.37 10.09
C GLY A 123 5.86 -29.10 11.26
N LEU A 124 6.39 -30.18 11.84
CA LEU A 124 7.44 -30.10 12.86
C LEU A 124 8.73 -29.45 12.32
N ASN A 125 9.01 -29.67 11.04
CA ASN A 125 10.10 -29.02 10.32
C ASN A 125 9.53 -27.77 9.62
N ASP A 126 9.58 -26.63 10.30
CA ASP A 126 9.11 -25.33 9.80
C ASP A 126 10.23 -24.63 8.99
N PRO A 127 10.17 -24.62 7.64
CA PRO A 127 11.19 -23.96 6.83
C PRO A 127 11.10 -22.44 6.88
N CYS A 128 9.99 -21.85 7.34
CA CYS A 128 9.86 -20.40 7.47
C CYS A 128 10.29 -19.90 8.86
N SER A 129 10.50 -20.80 9.83
CA SER A 129 10.97 -20.47 11.16
C SER A 129 12.47 -20.25 11.17
N THR A 130 12.87 -19.08 11.67
CA THR A 130 14.28 -18.81 11.98
C THR A 130 14.74 -19.44 13.29
N LEU A 131 13.83 -20.08 14.05
CA LEU A 131 14.10 -20.70 15.34
C LEU A 131 14.45 -22.19 15.26
N ALA A 132 14.33 -22.83 14.08
CA ALA A 132 14.72 -24.23 13.90
C ALA A 132 16.26 -24.34 13.87
N PRO A 133 16.91 -24.90 14.91
CA PRO A 133 18.37 -24.94 15.01
C PRO A 133 19.00 -25.96 14.04
N GLU A 134 18.20 -26.89 13.51
CA GLU A 134 18.66 -27.98 12.65
C GLU A 134 18.38 -27.77 11.16
N ALA A 135 17.63 -26.73 10.78
CA ALA A 135 17.40 -26.46 9.37
C ALA A 135 18.71 -25.94 8.74
N PRO A 136 19.15 -26.47 7.61
CA PRO A 136 20.40 -26.04 7.00
C PRO A 136 20.35 -24.52 6.73
N ALA A 137 21.47 -23.84 6.98
CA ALA A 137 21.60 -22.38 6.93
C ALA A 137 21.66 -21.84 5.48
N ASP A 138 21.36 -22.67 4.50
CA ASP A 138 21.57 -22.47 3.08
C ASP A 138 20.36 -21.86 2.36
N GLU A 139 20.59 -21.50 1.10
CA GLU A 139 19.62 -20.88 0.17
C GLU A 139 18.31 -21.68 0.04
N GLY A 140 18.32 -22.96 0.44
CA GLY A 140 17.17 -23.84 0.41
C GLY A 140 16.05 -23.47 1.38
N ARG A 141 16.32 -22.73 2.46
CA ARG A 141 15.29 -22.44 3.48
C ARG A 141 14.17 -21.55 2.96
N PHE A 142 14.52 -20.40 2.37
CA PHE A 142 13.52 -19.49 1.82
C PHE A 142 12.72 -20.16 0.70
N LYS A 143 13.40 -20.91 -0.17
CA LYS A 143 12.75 -21.70 -1.22
C LYS A 143 11.77 -22.73 -0.66
N ALA A 144 12.15 -23.50 0.35
CA ALA A 144 11.26 -24.47 1.00
C ALA A 144 10.06 -23.80 1.68
N CYS A 145 10.25 -22.59 2.25
CA CYS A 145 9.16 -21.78 2.78
C CYS A 145 8.16 -21.39 1.68
N VAL A 146 8.65 -20.87 0.54
CA VAL A 146 7.85 -20.53 -0.64
C VAL A 146 7.07 -21.73 -1.16
N GLU A 147 7.75 -22.88 -1.36
CA GLU A 147 7.13 -24.12 -1.84
C GLU A 147 6.02 -24.62 -0.90
N LEU A 148 6.24 -24.53 0.42
CA LEU A 148 5.23 -24.91 1.41
C LEU A 148 4.00 -23.99 1.33
N MET A 149 4.19 -22.68 1.19
CA MET A 149 3.08 -21.72 1.05
C MET A 149 2.31 -21.93 -0.26
N GLN A 150 2.99 -22.19 -1.38
CA GLN A 150 2.38 -22.50 -2.67
C GLN A 150 1.55 -23.78 -2.60
N LYS A 151 2.12 -24.87 -2.10
CA LYS A 151 1.47 -26.19 -2.01
C LYS A 151 0.15 -26.13 -1.23
N ASN A 152 0.08 -25.27 -0.21
CA ASN A 152 -1.11 -25.12 0.64
C ASN A 152 -2.06 -24.01 0.17
N GLY A 153 -1.84 -23.44 -1.03
CA GLY A 153 -2.74 -22.43 -1.59
C GLY A 153 -2.86 -21.17 -0.72
N LEU A 154 -1.77 -20.76 -0.05
CA LEU A 154 -1.80 -19.62 0.86
C LEU A 154 -1.84 -18.26 0.14
N ILE A 155 -1.96 -18.24 -1.19
CA ILE A 155 -1.98 -17.04 -2.04
C ILE A 155 -3.32 -16.89 -2.77
N PRO A 156 -3.78 -15.65 -3.04
CA PRO A 156 -5.09 -15.40 -3.66
C PRO A 156 -5.05 -15.55 -5.19
N LYS A 157 -4.40 -16.58 -5.73
CA LYS A 157 -4.18 -16.71 -7.18
C LYS A 157 -5.49 -16.71 -7.97
N THR A 158 -6.42 -17.61 -7.61
CA THR A 158 -7.72 -17.73 -8.31
C THR A 158 -8.59 -16.49 -8.13
N ALA A 159 -8.58 -15.90 -6.93
CA ALA A 159 -9.30 -14.66 -6.67
C ALA A 159 -8.76 -13.53 -7.56
N PHE A 160 -7.43 -13.41 -7.68
CA PHE A 160 -6.82 -12.42 -8.55
C PHE A 160 -7.14 -12.65 -10.03
N GLU A 161 -6.94 -13.87 -10.55
CA GLU A 161 -7.20 -14.20 -11.97
C GLU A 161 -8.65 -13.90 -12.38
N LYS A 162 -9.60 -14.08 -11.46
CA LYS A 162 -11.01 -13.72 -11.66
C LYS A 162 -11.22 -12.22 -11.89
N HIS A 163 -10.48 -11.36 -11.20
CA HIS A 163 -10.65 -9.90 -11.25
C HIS A 163 -9.76 -9.22 -12.28
N PHE A 164 -8.49 -9.62 -12.37
CA PHE A 164 -7.45 -8.95 -13.18
C PHE A 164 -7.05 -9.76 -14.43
N GLY A 165 -7.64 -10.95 -14.61
CA GLY A 165 -7.31 -11.86 -15.71
C GLY A 165 -6.00 -12.63 -15.50
N PRO A 166 -5.65 -13.52 -16.43
CA PRO A 166 -4.50 -14.41 -16.31
C PRO A 166 -3.15 -13.72 -16.55
N ASN A 167 -3.15 -12.44 -16.94
CA ASN A 167 -1.94 -11.70 -17.30
C ASN A 167 -1.33 -10.91 -16.12
N GLY A 168 -1.84 -11.05 -14.90
CA GLY A 168 -1.15 -10.50 -13.73
C GLY A 168 -1.09 -8.97 -13.72
N ALA A 169 0.09 -8.47 -13.36
CA ALA A 169 0.43 -7.05 -13.45
C ALA A 169 1.00 -6.64 -14.81
N ALA A 170 1.05 -7.52 -15.82
CA ALA A 170 1.64 -7.21 -17.13
C ALA A 170 1.18 -5.87 -17.75
N PRO A 171 -0.10 -5.47 -17.69
CA PRO A 171 -0.50 -4.20 -18.29
C PRO A 171 0.00 -2.97 -17.50
N TYR A 172 0.35 -3.12 -16.21
CA TYR A 172 0.75 -1.99 -15.37
C TYR A 172 2.25 -1.74 -15.47
N SER A 173 2.62 -0.51 -15.81
CA SER A 173 4.03 -0.05 -15.80
C SER A 173 4.58 0.14 -14.38
N ARG A 174 3.70 0.24 -13.38
CA ARG A 174 4.04 0.49 -11.98
C ARG A 174 3.10 -0.24 -11.03
N VAL A 175 3.68 -0.81 -9.98
CA VAL A 175 3.00 -1.41 -8.83
C VAL A 175 3.42 -0.66 -7.57
N GLN A 176 2.47 -0.05 -6.87
CA GLN A 176 2.68 0.64 -5.61
C GLN A 176 2.19 -0.24 -4.46
N ALA A 177 3.11 -0.77 -3.67
CA ALA A 177 2.81 -1.72 -2.61
C ALA A 177 3.03 -1.07 -1.23
N ILE A 178 1.99 -1.06 -0.41
CA ILE A 178 1.92 -0.32 0.86
C ILE A 178 1.64 -1.25 2.06
N ALA A 179 1.65 -0.67 3.26
CA ALA A 179 1.45 -1.38 4.53
C ALA A 179 2.49 -2.50 4.71
N THR A 180 2.09 -3.76 4.91
CA THR A 180 3.06 -4.83 5.23
C THR A 180 4.13 -4.98 4.14
N PHE A 181 3.76 -4.79 2.87
CA PHE A 181 4.69 -4.78 1.72
C PHE A 181 5.84 -3.80 1.87
N GLU A 182 5.62 -2.66 2.54
CA GLU A 182 6.68 -1.70 2.80
C GLU A 182 7.62 -2.19 3.91
N TRP A 183 7.06 -2.77 4.97
CA TRP A 183 7.78 -3.02 6.21
C TRP A 183 8.56 -4.33 6.21
N ALA A 184 8.12 -5.39 5.51
CA ALA A 184 8.85 -6.66 5.52
C ALA A 184 10.20 -6.58 4.80
N PRO A 185 10.31 -6.04 3.57
CA PRO A 185 11.59 -5.91 2.86
C PRO A 185 12.56 -4.98 3.60
N LYS A 186 12.08 -3.85 4.13
CA LYS A 186 12.91 -2.92 4.92
C LYS A 186 13.51 -3.59 6.17
N ARG A 187 12.67 -4.31 6.94
CA ARG A 187 13.15 -5.09 8.09
C ARG A 187 14.16 -6.14 7.66
N ALA A 188 13.94 -6.81 6.52
CA ALA A 188 14.87 -7.81 6.02
C ALA A 188 16.22 -7.20 5.64
N VAL A 189 16.24 -6.04 4.96
CA VAL A 189 17.48 -5.30 4.65
C VAL A 189 18.20 -4.89 5.94
N GLU A 190 17.47 -4.37 6.93
CA GLU A 190 18.04 -3.99 8.22
C GLU A 190 18.65 -5.20 8.95
N LEU A 191 17.96 -6.34 8.96
CA LEU A 191 18.46 -7.58 9.54
C LEU A 191 19.73 -8.09 8.83
N VAL A 192 19.80 -7.91 7.51
CA VAL A 192 20.93 -8.38 6.70
C VAL A 192 22.14 -7.45 6.84
N THR A 193 21.93 -6.14 6.82
CA THR A 193 22.99 -5.13 6.69
C THR A 193 23.32 -4.37 7.97
N GLY A 194 22.41 -4.37 8.95
CA GLY A 194 22.49 -3.50 10.13
C GLY A 194 22.12 -2.03 9.87
N VAL A 195 21.64 -1.70 8.67
CA VAL A 195 21.27 -0.34 8.25
C VAL A 195 19.78 -0.29 7.91
N GLU A 196 19.08 0.76 8.32
CA GLU A 196 17.67 0.97 7.94
C GLU A 196 17.53 0.90 6.41
N GLY A 197 16.63 0.05 5.94
CA GLY A 197 16.42 -0.13 4.50
C GLY A 197 16.00 1.17 3.81
N GLU A 198 16.50 1.38 2.59
CA GLU A 198 16.16 2.57 1.79
C GLU A 198 14.65 2.71 1.60
N ARG A 199 14.19 3.97 1.65
CA ARG A 199 12.81 4.32 1.29
C ARG A 199 12.74 4.50 -0.23
N ASP A 200 11.61 4.14 -0.83
CA ASP A 200 11.30 4.39 -2.24
C ASP A 200 12.16 3.64 -3.27
N LYS A 201 12.88 2.58 -2.87
CA LYS A 201 13.56 1.67 -3.81
C LYS A 201 12.54 0.96 -4.72
N VAL A 202 12.87 0.83 -6.00
CA VAL A 202 12.17 -0.04 -6.96
C VAL A 202 12.74 -1.45 -6.89
N TRP A 203 11.89 -2.41 -6.61
CA TRP A 203 12.24 -3.81 -6.41
C TRP A 203 11.83 -4.65 -7.62
N CYS A 204 12.62 -5.69 -7.87
CA CYS A 204 12.25 -6.84 -8.68
C CYS A 204 12.20 -8.12 -7.82
N PRO A 205 11.54 -9.20 -8.28
CA PRO A 205 11.46 -10.44 -7.52
C PRO A 205 12.82 -11.03 -7.12
N SER A 206 13.83 -10.98 -7.99
CA SER A 206 15.18 -11.51 -7.72
C SER A 206 15.86 -10.82 -6.54
N GLU A 207 15.76 -9.49 -6.43
CA GLU A 207 16.29 -8.75 -5.28
C GLU A 207 15.58 -9.09 -3.97
N LEU A 208 14.26 -9.35 -4.02
CA LEU A 208 13.51 -9.77 -2.85
C LEU A 208 13.95 -11.16 -2.38
N VAL A 209 14.16 -12.10 -3.31
CA VAL A 209 14.70 -13.44 -3.02
C VAL A 209 16.07 -13.34 -2.36
N ASP A 210 16.96 -12.50 -2.87
CA ASP A 210 18.33 -12.34 -2.34
C ASP A 210 18.31 -11.85 -0.88
N VAL A 211 17.50 -10.83 -0.60
CA VAL A 211 17.37 -10.27 0.75
C VAL A 211 16.64 -11.25 1.67
N ALA A 212 15.60 -11.91 1.18
CA ALA A 212 14.81 -12.86 1.96
C ALA A 212 15.62 -14.11 2.32
N THR A 213 16.41 -14.63 1.40
CA THR A 213 17.33 -15.75 1.64
C THR A 213 18.29 -15.44 2.77
N LYS A 214 18.97 -14.29 2.69
CA LYS A 214 19.91 -13.85 3.73
C LYS A 214 19.21 -13.61 5.07
N ALA A 215 18.01 -13.03 5.06
CA ALA A 215 17.23 -12.82 6.27
C ALA A 215 16.80 -14.16 6.89
N CYS A 216 16.16 -15.05 6.13
CA CYS A 216 15.66 -16.34 6.62
C CYS A 216 16.77 -17.26 7.17
N SER A 217 18.01 -17.12 6.68
CA SER A 217 19.16 -17.89 7.15
C SER A 217 19.82 -17.34 8.42
N LYS A 218 19.58 -16.08 8.81
CA LYS A 218 20.16 -15.52 10.04
C LYS A 218 19.43 -16.06 11.28
N TYR A 219 20.08 -16.96 12.00
CA TYR A 219 19.71 -17.27 13.39
C TYR A 219 20.19 -16.11 14.26
N HIS A 220 19.28 -15.24 14.70
CA HIS A 220 19.67 -14.07 15.49
C HIS A 220 18.68 -13.83 16.63
N GLU A 221 19.18 -13.39 17.78
CA GLU A 221 18.36 -12.88 18.88
C GLU A 221 17.37 -11.78 18.44
N LEU A 222 17.69 -11.04 17.36
CA LEU A 222 16.79 -10.04 16.76
C LEU A 222 15.52 -10.67 16.16
N TYR A 223 15.55 -11.94 15.76
CA TYR A 223 14.37 -12.68 15.28
C TYR A 223 13.41 -13.08 16.38
N THR A 224 13.81 -13.10 17.66
CA THR A 224 12.84 -13.27 18.75
C THR A 224 11.79 -12.14 18.75
N LYS A 225 12.16 -10.95 18.26
CA LYS A 225 11.24 -9.82 18.13
C LYS A 225 10.34 -9.91 16.89
N ASN A 226 10.78 -10.57 15.82
CA ASN A 226 10.05 -10.66 14.55
C ASN A 226 10.24 -12.03 13.86
N PRO A 227 9.75 -13.13 14.44
CA PRO A 227 9.93 -14.48 13.87
C PRO A 227 9.17 -14.69 12.55
N GLN A 228 8.41 -13.70 12.10
CA GLN A 228 7.46 -13.79 11.00
C GLN A 228 7.99 -13.20 9.68
N THR A 229 9.16 -12.55 9.70
CA THR A 229 9.72 -11.87 8.52
C THR A 229 9.90 -12.82 7.34
N CYS A 230 10.32 -14.08 7.56
CA CYS A 230 10.51 -15.03 6.48
C CYS A 230 9.17 -15.39 5.78
N ILE A 231 8.10 -15.60 6.56
CA ILE A 231 6.75 -15.88 6.05
C ILE A 231 6.24 -14.69 5.24
N GLU A 232 6.41 -13.47 5.76
CA GLU A 232 5.97 -12.25 5.10
C GLU A 232 6.70 -12.04 3.77
N LEU A 233 8.02 -12.20 3.73
CA LEU A 233 8.80 -12.09 2.48
C LEU A 233 8.44 -13.18 1.47
N ALA A 234 8.20 -14.41 1.92
CA ALA A 234 7.79 -15.51 1.04
C ALA A 234 6.41 -15.21 0.44
N TYR A 235 5.50 -14.66 1.25
CA TYR A 235 4.19 -14.27 0.79
C TYR A 235 4.24 -13.14 -0.24
N GLU A 236 5.04 -12.10 0.01
CA GLU A 236 5.23 -10.99 -0.92
C GLU A 236 5.88 -11.43 -2.24
N TYR A 237 6.88 -12.30 -2.17
CA TYR A 237 7.49 -12.92 -3.35
C TYR A 237 6.45 -13.66 -4.20
N LEU A 238 5.61 -14.48 -3.56
CA LEU A 238 4.56 -15.21 -4.26
C LEU A 238 3.50 -14.30 -4.87
N ILE A 239 3.17 -13.18 -4.22
CA ILE A 239 2.31 -12.18 -4.84
C ILE A 239 2.98 -11.65 -6.11
N MET A 240 4.26 -11.27 -6.06
CA MET A 240 4.97 -10.76 -7.24
C MET A 240 5.05 -11.79 -8.37
N THR A 241 5.36 -13.06 -8.09
CA THR A 241 5.59 -14.06 -9.14
C THR A 241 4.32 -14.79 -9.56
N ASP A 242 3.52 -15.27 -8.62
CA ASP A 242 2.44 -16.21 -8.91
C ASP A 242 1.10 -15.50 -9.12
N VAL A 243 0.93 -14.31 -8.52
CA VAL A 243 -0.28 -13.49 -8.65
C VAL A 243 -0.09 -12.42 -9.73
N LEU A 244 1.03 -11.68 -9.67
CA LEU A 244 1.31 -10.58 -10.59
C LEU A 244 2.08 -11.01 -11.84
N HIS A 245 2.55 -12.26 -11.91
CA HIS A 245 3.31 -12.80 -13.05
C HIS A 245 4.53 -11.96 -13.43
N MET A 246 5.20 -11.37 -12.44
CA MET A 246 6.38 -10.57 -12.67
C MET A 246 7.58 -11.44 -13.02
N ALA A 247 8.33 -11.04 -14.05
CA ALA A 247 9.60 -11.70 -14.36
C ALA A 247 10.63 -11.42 -13.25
N PRO A 248 11.63 -12.30 -13.03
CA PRO A 248 12.59 -12.17 -11.93
C PRO A 248 13.28 -10.79 -11.84
N ASP A 249 13.60 -10.18 -12.98
CA ASP A 249 14.30 -8.89 -13.05
C ASP A 249 13.37 -7.72 -13.40
N GLU A 250 12.05 -7.93 -13.39
CA GLU A 250 11.09 -6.89 -13.70
C GLU A 250 10.99 -5.86 -12.56
N ARG A 251 11.50 -4.64 -12.82
CA ARG A 251 11.58 -3.55 -11.84
C ARG A 251 10.41 -2.58 -11.97
N LYS A 252 9.29 -2.92 -11.33
CA LYS A 252 8.12 -2.02 -11.29
C LYS A 252 7.45 -1.91 -9.93
N THR A 253 7.94 -2.62 -8.91
CA THR A 253 7.31 -2.63 -7.58
C THR A 253 7.98 -1.65 -6.65
N TYR A 254 7.18 -0.71 -6.12
CA TYR A 254 7.60 0.29 -5.16
C TYR A 254 7.07 -0.11 -3.78
N PHE A 255 7.95 -0.54 -2.89
CA PHE A 255 7.61 -0.85 -1.49
C PHE A 255 7.66 0.42 -0.65
N SER A 256 6.63 1.26 -0.81
CA SER A 256 6.54 2.53 -0.10
C SER A 256 5.10 2.93 0.18
N GLY A 257 4.78 3.17 1.45
CA GLY A 257 3.54 3.81 1.85
C GLY A 257 3.56 5.32 1.63
N THR A 258 4.56 5.89 0.96
CA THR A 258 4.65 7.32 0.68
C THR A 258 4.97 7.63 -0.78
N VAL A 259 4.38 8.70 -1.31
CA VAL A 259 4.74 9.27 -2.62
C VAL A 259 4.84 10.79 -2.46
N ALA A 260 5.97 11.36 -2.91
CA ALA A 260 6.26 12.79 -2.77
C ALA A 260 6.04 13.33 -1.33
N GLY A 261 6.47 12.56 -0.33
CA GLY A 261 6.34 12.91 1.09
C GLY A 261 4.92 12.82 1.66
N ARG A 262 3.96 12.28 0.91
CA ARG A 262 2.59 12.04 1.39
C ARG A 262 2.35 10.57 1.63
N LYS A 263 1.79 10.25 2.79
CA LYS A 263 1.39 8.88 3.14
C LYS A 263 0.17 8.47 2.32
N LEU A 264 0.31 7.35 1.61
CA LEU A 264 -0.77 6.67 0.91
C LEU A 264 -1.61 5.85 1.88
N GLY A 265 -2.85 5.59 1.48
CA GLY A 265 -3.78 4.73 2.19
C GLY A 265 -5.19 5.29 2.22
N TRP A 266 -6.13 4.43 2.57
CA TRP A 266 -7.55 4.76 2.59
C TRP A 266 -7.92 6.01 3.42
N PRO A 267 -7.22 6.42 4.51
CA PRO A 267 -7.59 7.64 5.21
C PRO A 267 -7.44 8.91 4.35
N LEU A 268 -6.42 8.97 3.49
CA LEU A 268 -6.23 10.09 2.57
C LEU A 268 -7.31 10.06 1.48
N GLY A 269 -7.61 8.89 0.92
CA GLY A 269 -8.70 8.74 -0.04
C GLY A 269 -10.06 9.14 0.54
N LEU A 270 -10.30 8.80 1.80
CA LEU A 270 -11.52 9.19 2.51
C LEU A 270 -11.61 10.71 2.66
N ALA A 271 -10.51 11.36 3.02
CA ALA A 271 -10.46 12.81 3.09
C ALA A 271 -10.72 13.44 1.72
N LEU A 272 -10.03 12.99 0.67
CA LEU A 272 -10.24 13.49 -0.70
C LEU A 272 -11.70 13.35 -1.13
N LYS A 273 -12.33 12.19 -0.89
CA LYS A 273 -13.75 11.97 -1.17
C LYS A 273 -14.65 12.91 -0.38
N ALA A 274 -14.37 13.11 0.91
CA ALA A 274 -15.16 14.00 1.76
C ALA A 274 -15.08 15.47 1.33
N PHE A 275 -13.94 15.90 0.76
CA PHE A 275 -13.75 17.24 0.24
C PHE A 275 -14.14 17.40 -1.24
N GLY A 276 -14.67 16.36 -1.89
CA GLY A 276 -15.00 16.41 -3.32
C GLY A 276 -13.78 16.51 -4.24
N LEU A 277 -12.59 16.15 -3.75
CA LEU A 277 -11.31 16.21 -4.46
C LEU A 277 -10.93 14.86 -5.10
N SER A 278 -11.83 13.88 -5.10
CA SER A 278 -11.59 12.54 -5.65
C SER A 278 -11.68 12.49 -7.18
N SER A 279 -12.16 13.55 -7.84
CA SER A 279 -12.11 13.69 -9.28
C SER A 279 -10.88 14.53 -9.64
N PRO A 280 -10.01 14.08 -10.56
CA PRO A 280 -9.01 14.98 -11.12
C PRO A 280 -9.75 16.21 -11.69
N PRO A 281 -9.20 17.43 -11.58
CA PRO A 281 -9.79 18.58 -12.22
C PRO A 281 -9.98 18.22 -13.69
N SER A 282 -11.23 18.10 -14.12
CA SER A 282 -11.57 17.85 -15.52
C SER A 282 -10.80 18.88 -16.31
N GLY A 283 -9.84 18.41 -17.13
CA GLY A 283 -8.83 19.23 -17.77
C GLY A 283 -9.45 20.55 -18.16
N GLY A 284 -9.04 21.62 -17.47
CA GLY A 284 -9.50 22.95 -17.81
C GLY A 284 -9.28 23.08 -19.30
N GLN A 285 -10.36 23.36 -20.02
CA GLN A 285 -10.33 23.57 -21.45
C GLN A 285 -9.06 24.34 -21.76
N GLN A 286 -8.14 23.71 -22.51
CA GLN A 286 -7.10 24.48 -23.17
C GLN A 286 -7.85 25.61 -23.88
N PRO A 287 -7.50 26.88 -23.63
CA PRO A 287 -8.14 27.96 -24.34
C PRO A 287 -7.98 27.63 -25.82
N GLU A 288 -9.11 27.51 -26.53
CA GLU A 288 -9.13 27.31 -27.97
C GLU A 288 -8.25 28.40 -28.57
N THR A 289 -7.06 28.03 -29.01
CA THR A 289 -6.23 28.91 -29.81
C THR A 289 -6.91 28.99 -31.16
N SER A 290 -7.74 30.01 -31.34
CA SER A 290 -8.15 30.45 -32.67
C SER A 290 -6.88 30.75 -33.48
N PRO A 291 -6.76 30.26 -34.71
CA PRO A 291 -5.71 30.71 -35.60
C PRO A 291 -6.06 32.11 -36.13
N GLU A 292 -5.01 32.87 -36.39
CA GLU A 292 -4.95 34.17 -37.09
C GLU A 292 -4.99 35.45 -36.23
N GLY A 293 -3.92 36.23 -36.35
CA GLY A 293 -3.84 37.57 -35.81
C GLY A 293 -2.40 38.04 -35.56
N SER A 294 -1.65 38.22 -36.63
CA SER A 294 -0.38 38.96 -36.65
C SER A 294 -0.45 40.28 -35.87
N GLY A 295 0.40 40.44 -34.86
CA GLY A 295 0.49 41.67 -34.07
C GLY A 295 1.70 41.70 -33.15
N SER A 296 2.80 42.27 -33.65
CA SER A 296 3.96 42.71 -32.88
C SER A 296 3.56 43.65 -31.75
N PHE A 297 4.02 43.42 -30.50
CA PHE A 297 4.42 44.52 -29.61
C PHE A 297 5.37 44.04 -28.49
N LEU A 298 6.59 44.58 -28.51
CA LEU A 298 7.55 44.59 -27.42
C LEU A 298 6.97 45.32 -26.19
N GLN A 299 7.22 44.82 -24.97
CA GLN A 299 8.06 45.54 -24.01
C GLN A 299 8.26 44.77 -22.69
N THR A 300 9.53 44.69 -22.33
CA THR A 300 10.10 44.19 -21.08
C THR A 300 9.76 45.11 -19.90
N LYS A 301 9.40 44.55 -18.75
CA LYS A 301 9.54 45.21 -17.45
C LYS A 301 10.44 44.40 -16.53
N ARG A 302 11.71 44.81 -16.48
CA ARG A 302 12.68 44.48 -15.43
C ARG A 302 12.17 45.02 -14.09
N LEU A 303 11.95 44.14 -13.11
CA LEU A 303 11.83 44.54 -11.70
C LEU A 303 13.22 44.94 -11.16
N ARG A 304 13.38 46.21 -10.79
CA ARG A 304 14.51 46.68 -9.96
C ARG A 304 14.25 46.33 -8.50
N ARG A 305 15.11 45.49 -7.91
CA ARG A 305 15.24 45.34 -6.45
C ARG A 305 15.85 46.62 -5.86
N ARG A 306 15.16 47.26 -4.90
CA ARG A 306 15.74 48.26 -4.00
C ARG A 306 16.25 47.54 -2.75
N THR A 307 17.55 47.52 -2.55
CA THR A 307 18.19 47.25 -1.25
C THR A 307 18.29 48.56 -0.48
N SER A 308 17.66 48.60 0.70
CA SER A 308 17.82 49.68 1.67
C SER A 308 18.78 49.17 2.75
N VAL A 309 20.02 49.64 2.73
CA VAL A 309 20.98 49.47 3.83
C VAL A 309 20.70 50.56 4.86
N LYS A 310 20.41 50.18 6.11
CA LYS A 310 20.47 51.09 7.27
C LYS A 310 21.71 50.72 8.08
N SER A 311 22.65 51.65 8.13
CA SER A 311 23.81 51.65 9.01
C SER A 311 23.41 52.02 10.44
N LYS A 312 23.97 51.28 11.40
CA LYS A 312 24.47 51.79 12.68
C LYS A 312 25.80 51.09 12.95
#